data_AF-A0A352EZJ2-F1
#
_entry.id   AF-A0A352EZJ2-F1
#
_cell.length_a   1.000
_cell.length_b   1.000
_cell.length_c   1.000
_cell.angle_alpha   90.00
_cell.angle_beta   90.00
_cell.angle_gamma   90.00
#
_symmetry.space_group_name_H-M   'P 1'
#
loop_
_entity.id
_entity.type
_entity.pdbx_description
1 polymer ?
#
loop_
_entity_poly.entity_id
_entity_poly.type
_entity_poly.pdbx_seq_one_letter_code
_entity_poly.pdbx_strand_id
1 'polypeptide(L)'
;MSASLSLTNAQTEERVFENAIPKEVPLKVSLKKEKEQSFKALTNEKWVQELEMEVTNTGEKPIYYLALVLETNVDGGPVLVPDSVRNGRVGLDVRYGSDDFGDIVTKARADDIPIKPGETHILTVDSREAQAWEMFIHDGIHPQATKVKLIMQIITFGDGTGLWGTGGAPYPPDHKRQ
;
A
#
# COMPACT_ATOMS: atom_id res chain seq x y z
N MET A 1 -16.50 12.91 52.61
CA MET A 1 -15.38 13.10 51.66
C MET A 1 -15.77 12.38 50.38
N SER A 2 -16.20 13.10 49.35
CA SER A 2 -16.57 12.52 48.07
C SER A 2 -15.34 12.49 47.18
N ALA A 3 -14.88 11.28 46.82
CA ALA A 3 -13.86 11.09 45.81
C ALA A 3 -14.55 11.13 44.43
N SER A 4 -14.31 12.19 43.67
CA SER A 4 -14.61 12.22 42.23
C SER A 4 -13.63 11.29 41.53
N LEU A 5 -14.14 10.21 40.95
CA LEU A 5 -13.42 9.43 39.94
C LEU A 5 -13.33 10.27 38.67
N SER A 6 -12.15 10.81 38.40
CA SER A 6 -11.83 11.39 37.09
C SER A 6 -11.89 10.27 36.06
N LEU A 7 -12.89 10.34 35.17
CA LEU A 7 -12.91 9.60 33.92
C LEU A 7 -11.68 10.03 33.11
N THR A 8 -10.64 9.21 33.11
CA THR A 8 -9.56 9.31 32.13
C THR A 8 -10.18 9.09 30.76
N ASN A 9 -10.25 10.15 29.97
CA ASN A 9 -10.41 10.04 28.52
C ASN A 9 -9.23 9.22 28.00
N ALA A 10 -9.42 7.91 27.83
CA ALA A 10 -8.56 7.12 26.97
C ALA A 10 -8.81 7.63 25.54
N GLN A 11 -8.05 8.65 25.12
CA GLN A 11 -7.83 8.87 23.70
C GLN A 11 -7.23 7.57 23.17
N THR A 12 -8.08 6.76 22.55
CA THR A 12 -7.66 5.52 21.93
C THR A 12 -6.70 5.93 20.82
N GLU A 13 -5.43 5.61 20.96
CA GLU A 13 -4.47 5.83 19.87
C GLU A 13 -4.97 5.02 18.66
N GLU A 14 -5.31 5.70 17.56
CA GLU A 14 -5.74 5.07 16.31
C GLU A 14 -4.54 4.84 15.40
N ARG A 15 -4.55 3.74 14.63
CA ARG A 15 -3.60 3.53 13.54
C ARG A 15 -3.82 4.59 12.47
N VAL A 16 -2.74 5.29 12.08
CA VAL A 16 -2.78 6.36 11.07
C VAL A 16 -2.44 5.79 9.69
N PHE A 17 -3.26 6.12 8.70
CA PHE A 17 -2.98 5.87 7.28
C PHE A 17 -2.54 7.19 6.61
N GLU A 18 -1.38 7.17 5.97
CA GLU A 18 -0.83 8.27 5.18
C GLU A 18 -0.74 7.85 3.71
N ASN A 19 -1.47 8.51 2.82
CA ASN A 19 -1.26 8.34 1.39
C ASN A 19 -0.17 9.32 0.92
N ALA A 20 1.02 8.79 0.61
CA ALA A 20 2.17 9.57 0.19
C ALA A 20 2.47 9.46 -1.32
N ILE A 21 1.51 8.95 -2.09
CA ILE A 21 1.58 8.97 -3.55
C ILE A 21 1.47 10.44 -4.01
N PRO A 22 2.36 10.92 -4.90
CA PRO A 22 2.30 12.29 -5.42
C PRO A 22 0.94 12.60 -6.06
N LYS A 23 0.46 13.82 -5.91
CA LYS A 23 -0.88 14.21 -6.39
C LYS A 23 -1.00 14.19 -7.91
N GLU A 24 0.13 14.28 -8.59
CA GLU A 24 0.26 14.28 -10.04
C GLU A 24 0.21 12.87 -10.63
N VAL A 25 0.41 11.83 -9.81
CA VAL A 25 0.24 10.44 -10.23
C VAL A 25 -1.27 10.18 -10.49
N PRO A 26 -1.64 9.54 -11.61
CA PRO A 26 -3.04 9.32 -12.00
C PRO A 26 -3.71 8.19 -11.20
N LEU A 27 -3.63 8.26 -9.87
CA LEU A 27 -4.13 7.25 -8.96
C LEU A 27 -4.81 7.90 -7.75
N LYS A 28 -6.03 7.48 -7.46
CA LYS A 28 -6.69 7.78 -6.18
C LYS A 28 -6.75 6.50 -5.36
N VAL A 29 -6.27 6.56 -4.12
CA VAL A 29 -6.31 5.43 -3.19
C VAL A 29 -6.96 5.85 -1.88
N SER A 30 -7.89 5.02 -1.41
CA SER A 30 -8.54 5.14 -0.11
C SER A 30 -8.71 3.77 0.53
N LEU A 31 -8.77 3.74 1.86
CA LEU A 31 -9.25 2.55 2.57
C LEU A 31 -10.72 2.36 2.24
N LYS A 32 -11.15 1.11 2.08
CA LYS A 32 -12.55 0.79 1.91
C LYS A 32 -13.31 1.15 3.20
N LYS A 33 -14.42 1.87 3.07
CA LYS A 33 -15.11 2.50 4.21
C LYS A 33 -15.45 1.53 5.34
N GLU A 34 -15.93 0.33 5.01
CA GLU A 34 -16.27 -0.70 6.01
C GLU A 34 -15.07 -1.31 6.73
N LYS A 35 -13.85 -1.16 6.19
CA LYS A 35 -12.61 -1.65 6.81
C LYS A 35 -11.89 -0.61 7.66
N GLU A 36 -12.25 0.67 7.54
CA GLU A 36 -11.54 1.76 8.23
C GLU A 36 -11.47 1.57 9.74
N GLN A 37 -12.56 1.15 10.39
CA GLN A 37 -12.58 0.94 11.83
C GLN A 37 -11.69 -0.23 12.26
N SER A 38 -11.73 -1.34 11.51
CA SER A 38 -10.85 -2.49 11.73
C SER A 38 -9.37 -2.11 11.56
N PHE A 39 -9.05 -1.30 10.53
CA PHE A 39 -7.71 -0.78 10.32
C PHE A 39 -7.26 0.17 11.43
N LYS A 40 -8.13 1.04 11.96
CA LYS A 40 -7.74 2.01 12.99
C LYS A 40 -7.51 1.41 14.38
N ALA A 41 -8.12 0.26 14.66
CA ALA A 41 -7.99 -0.40 15.95
C ALA A 41 -6.57 -0.98 16.14
N LEU A 42 -5.79 -0.42 17.07
CA LEU A 42 -4.46 -0.93 17.41
C LEU A 42 -4.49 -2.31 18.08
N THR A 43 -5.62 -2.70 18.65
CA THR A 43 -5.83 -4.06 19.19
C THR A 43 -6.12 -5.10 18.11
N ASN A 44 -6.35 -4.69 16.86
CA ASN A 44 -6.57 -5.62 15.76
C ASN A 44 -5.23 -6.13 15.22
N GLU A 45 -4.91 -7.40 15.47
CA GLU A 45 -3.73 -8.10 14.93
C GLU A 45 -3.88 -8.48 13.46
N LYS A 46 -5.11 -8.65 12.99
CA LYS A 46 -5.44 -9.10 11.63
C LYS A 46 -5.67 -7.97 10.64
N TRP A 47 -5.33 -6.74 11.02
CA TRP A 47 -5.62 -5.56 10.22
C TRP A 47 -5.00 -5.63 8.81
N VAL A 48 -3.86 -6.30 8.64
CA VAL A 48 -3.21 -6.48 7.33
C VAL A 48 -4.03 -7.40 6.43
N GLN A 49 -4.51 -8.52 6.96
CA GLN A 49 -5.36 -9.46 6.24
C GLN A 49 -6.73 -8.85 5.90
N GLU A 50 -7.26 -8.02 6.80
CA GLU A 50 -8.58 -7.39 6.64
C GLU A 50 -8.55 -6.11 5.79
N LEU A 51 -7.36 -5.58 5.51
CA LEU A 51 -7.17 -4.35 4.76
C LEU A 51 -7.66 -4.51 3.32
N GLU A 52 -8.63 -3.69 2.94
CA GLU A 52 -9.03 -3.51 1.54
C GLU A 52 -8.84 -2.04 1.17
N MET A 53 -8.15 -1.80 0.05
CA MET A 53 -7.96 -0.47 -0.51
C MET A 53 -8.70 -0.35 -1.84
N GLU A 54 -9.47 0.72 -1.97
CA GLU A 54 -10.06 1.13 -3.25
C GLU A 54 -9.02 1.93 -4.02
N VAL A 55 -8.65 1.43 -5.19
CA VAL A 55 -7.69 2.05 -6.10
C VAL A 55 -8.42 2.43 -7.38
N THR A 56 -8.48 3.72 -7.66
CA THR A 56 -9.13 4.25 -8.86
C THR A 56 -8.10 4.84 -9.80
N ASN A 57 -8.12 4.40 -11.06
CA ASN A 57 -7.34 5.02 -12.12
C ASN A 57 -7.98 6.37 -12.49
N THR A 58 -7.29 7.47 -12.20
CA THR A 58 -7.78 8.83 -12.51
C THR A 58 -7.16 9.41 -13.78
N GLY A 59 -6.31 8.65 -14.47
CA GLY A 59 -5.65 9.05 -15.70
C GLY A 59 -6.43 8.68 -16.96
N GLU A 60 -5.80 8.96 -18.10
CA GLU A 60 -6.36 8.70 -19.42
C GLU A 60 -5.89 7.35 -20.01
N LYS A 61 -4.83 6.77 -19.44
CA LYS A 61 -4.26 5.48 -19.88
C LYS A 61 -4.76 4.32 -19.01
N PRO A 62 -4.98 3.12 -19.58
CA PRO A 62 -5.20 1.92 -18.79
C PRO A 62 -3.97 1.58 -17.94
N ILE A 63 -4.18 1.07 -16.73
CA ILE A 63 -3.11 0.59 -15.84
C ILE A 63 -3.11 -0.93 -15.88
N TYR A 64 -2.06 -1.54 -16.44
CA TYR A 64 -1.91 -3.01 -16.51
C TYR A 64 -1.18 -3.58 -15.31
N TYR A 65 -0.35 -2.76 -14.66
CA TYR A 65 0.33 -3.15 -13.44
C TYR A 65 0.51 -1.97 -12.50
N LEU A 66 0.37 -2.28 -11.22
CA LEU A 66 0.53 -1.34 -10.14
C LEU A 66 1.27 -2.05 -9.01
N ALA A 67 2.39 -1.50 -8.59
CA ALA A 67 3.10 -1.92 -7.38
C ALA A 67 3.07 -0.78 -6.36
N LEU A 68 2.40 -1.02 -5.25
CA LEU A 68 2.36 -0.15 -4.08
C LEU A 68 3.02 -0.87 -2.90
N VAL A 69 3.45 -0.08 -1.92
CA VAL A 69 3.96 -0.58 -0.64
C VAL A 69 3.29 0.16 0.49
N LEU A 70 2.85 -0.59 1.50
CA LEU A 70 2.48 -0.08 2.80
C LEU A 70 3.71 -0.14 3.72
N GLU A 71 4.42 0.97 3.84
CA GLU A 71 5.55 1.10 4.76
C GLU A 71 5.01 1.35 6.17
N THR A 72 5.30 0.44 7.10
CA THR A 72 4.90 0.58 8.50
C THR A 72 5.95 1.36 9.28
N ASN A 73 5.60 1.81 10.50
CA ASN A 73 6.60 2.33 11.44
C ASN A 73 7.28 1.25 12.28
N VAL A 74 7.12 -0.04 11.95
CA VAL A 74 7.80 -1.14 12.66
C VAL A 74 9.19 -1.35 12.08
N ASP A 75 10.19 -1.49 12.95
CA ASP A 75 11.57 -1.78 12.54
C ASP A 75 11.63 -3.14 11.85
N GLY A 76 12.38 -3.21 10.74
CA GLY A 76 12.46 -4.38 9.87
C GLY A 76 12.94 -5.65 10.58
N GLY A 77 13.74 -5.54 11.65
CA GLY A 77 14.10 -6.67 12.52
C GLY A 77 14.44 -7.98 11.77
N PRO A 78 14.17 -9.15 12.38
CA PRO A 78 14.13 -10.41 11.64
C PRO A 78 12.82 -10.50 10.82
N VAL A 79 12.90 -10.27 9.51
CA VAL A 79 11.79 -10.54 8.58
C VAL A 79 11.87 -11.96 8.00
N LEU A 80 10.71 -12.58 7.75
CA LEU A 80 10.58 -13.83 7.00
C LEU A 80 10.73 -13.62 5.49
N VAL A 81 10.55 -12.39 5.04
CA VAL A 81 10.67 -11.97 3.63
C VAL A 81 11.66 -10.80 3.60
N PRO A 82 12.94 -11.05 3.27
CA PRO A 82 13.98 -10.02 3.26
C PRO A 82 13.63 -8.77 2.44
N ASP A 83 12.90 -8.95 1.34
CA ASP A 83 12.48 -7.86 0.44
C ASP A 83 11.38 -6.97 1.03
N SER A 84 10.73 -7.42 2.11
CA SER A 84 9.73 -6.65 2.87
C SER A 84 10.38 -5.64 3.82
N VAL A 85 11.72 -5.46 3.83
CA VAL A 85 12.36 -4.37 4.59
C VAL A 85 12.74 -3.22 3.67
N ARG A 86 12.10 -2.07 3.85
CA ARG A 86 12.38 -0.84 3.09
C ARG A 86 12.74 0.27 4.06
N ASN A 87 13.90 0.90 3.85
CA ASN A 87 14.44 1.93 4.76
C ASN A 87 14.53 1.47 6.23
N GLY A 88 14.79 0.18 6.47
CA GLY A 88 14.83 -0.39 7.82
C GLY A 88 13.46 -0.57 8.47
N ARG A 89 12.35 -0.43 7.72
CA ARG A 89 10.98 -0.65 8.18
C ARG A 89 10.34 -1.84 7.47
N VAL A 90 9.37 -2.47 8.11
CA VAL A 90 8.54 -3.49 7.46
C VAL A 90 7.63 -2.82 6.44
N GLY A 91 7.71 -3.23 5.18
CA GLY A 91 6.88 -2.86 4.05
C GLY A 91 6.08 -4.06 3.56
N LEU A 92 4.81 -3.83 3.23
CA LEU A 92 3.90 -4.84 2.73
C LEU A 92 3.48 -4.48 1.32
N ASP A 93 3.65 -5.39 0.37
CA ASP A 93 3.36 -5.18 -1.04
C ASP A 93 1.87 -5.31 -1.32
N VAL A 94 1.38 -4.36 -2.12
CA VAL A 94 0.02 -4.36 -2.66
C VAL A 94 0.11 -4.19 -4.16
N ARG A 95 -0.30 -5.21 -4.90
CA ARG A 95 -0.07 -5.29 -6.34
C ARG A 95 -1.36 -5.54 -7.13
N TYR A 96 -1.36 -5.09 -8.37
CA TYR A 96 -2.34 -5.43 -9.39
C TYR A 96 -1.61 -5.82 -10.67
N GLY A 97 -2.13 -6.80 -11.41
CA GLY A 97 -1.58 -7.25 -12.69
C GLY A 97 -0.53 -8.37 -12.55
N SER A 98 0.00 -8.81 -13.69
CA SER A 98 1.08 -9.81 -13.75
C SER A 98 2.42 -9.19 -13.34
N ASP A 99 3.25 -9.94 -12.60
CA ASP A 99 4.60 -9.51 -12.22
C ASP A 99 5.51 -9.26 -13.46
N ASP A 100 5.17 -9.81 -14.63
CA ASP A 100 5.88 -9.53 -15.90
C ASP A 100 5.89 -8.04 -16.27
N PHE A 101 4.87 -7.29 -15.82
CA PHE A 101 4.76 -5.85 -16.04
C PHE A 101 5.52 -5.02 -14.99
N GLY A 102 6.21 -5.68 -14.05
CA GLY A 102 7.23 -5.02 -13.22
C GLY A 102 8.38 -4.47 -14.07
N ASP A 103 8.60 -5.03 -15.25
CA ASP A 103 9.34 -4.38 -16.32
C ASP A 103 8.40 -3.46 -17.14
N ILE A 104 8.61 -2.15 -17.04
CA ILE A 104 7.75 -1.14 -17.70
C ILE A 104 7.74 -1.30 -19.22
N VAL A 105 8.80 -1.85 -19.83
CA VAL A 105 8.83 -2.03 -21.29
C VAL A 105 7.97 -3.20 -21.77
N THR A 106 7.46 -4.03 -20.86
CA THR A 106 6.55 -5.13 -21.17
C THR A 106 5.25 -4.60 -21.79
N LYS A 107 4.92 -5.12 -22.97
CA LYS A 107 3.70 -4.75 -23.70
C LYS A 107 2.54 -5.64 -23.32
N ALA A 108 1.37 -5.05 -23.20
CA ALA A 108 0.16 -5.78 -22.90
C ALA A 108 -0.22 -6.73 -24.04
N ARG A 109 -0.67 -7.92 -23.65
CA ARG A 109 -1.32 -8.91 -24.51
C ARG A 109 -2.83 -8.65 -24.48
N ALA A 110 -3.54 -9.28 -25.42
CA ALA A 110 -4.97 -9.07 -25.60
C ALA A 110 -5.83 -9.59 -24.43
N ASP A 111 -5.30 -10.53 -23.64
CA ASP A 111 -5.93 -11.16 -22.49
C ASP A 111 -5.55 -10.51 -21.16
N ASP A 112 -4.59 -9.60 -21.14
CA ASP A 112 -4.26 -8.83 -19.94
C ASP A 112 -5.40 -7.83 -19.64
N ILE A 113 -5.87 -7.84 -18.39
CA ILE A 113 -6.99 -6.99 -17.96
C ILE A 113 -6.41 -5.77 -17.24
N PRO A 114 -6.62 -4.54 -17.73
CA PRO A 114 -6.19 -3.34 -17.05
C PRO A 114 -7.25 -2.79 -16.09
N ILE A 115 -6.84 -1.92 -15.17
CA ILE A 115 -7.72 -0.94 -14.54
C ILE A 115 -7.93 0.19 -15.55
N LYS A 116 -9.13 0.27 -16.13
CA LYS A 116 -9.47 1.28 -17.14
C LYS A 116 -9.54 2.69 -16.53
N PRO A 117 -9.41 3.75 -17.34
CA PRO A 117 -9.70 5.11 -16.90
C PRO A 117 -11.06 5.21 -16.18
N GLY A 118 -11.05 5.74 -14.95
CA GLY A 118 -12.23 5.87 -14.09
C GLY A 118 -12.67 4.60 -13.37
N GLU A 119 -12.04 3.45 -13.62
CA GLU A 119 -12.35 2.20 -12.94
C GLU A 119 -11.71 2.14 -11.54
N THR A 120 -12.45 1.56 -10.60
CA THR A 120 -11.99 1.29 -9.24
C THR A 120 -11.81 -0.21 -9.06
N HIS A 121 -10.66 -0.61 -8.53
CA HIS A 121 -10.37 -1.98 -8.13
C HIS A 121 -10.11 -2.04 -6.62
N ILE A 122 -10.49 -3.16 -5.99
CA ILE A 122 -10.13 -3.44 -4.60
C ILE A 122 -8.82 -4.21 -4.58
N LEU A 123 -7.83 -3.72 -3.84
CA LEU A 123 -6.56 -4.41 -3.62
C LEU A 123 -6.39 -4.77 -2.14
N THR A 124 -5.69 -5.88 -1.92
CA THR A 124 -5.30 -6.40 -0.60
C THR A 124 -3.79 -6.61 -0.55
N VAL A 125 -3.24 -6.75 0.65
CA VAL A 125 -1.84 -7.17 0.84
C VAL A 125 -1.65 -8.60 0.33
N ASP A 126 -0.46 -8.92 -0.15
CA ASP A 126 -0.12 -10.30 -0.50
C ASP A 126 -0.37 -11.24 0.69
N SER A 127 -1.00 -12.38 0.41
CA SER A 127 -1.45 -13.31 1.46
C SER A 127 -0.31 -13.87 2.32
N ARG A 128 0.89 -14.05 1.75
CA ARG A 128 2.05 -14.56 2.47
C ARG A 128 2.61 -13.50 3.41
N GLU A 129 2.66 -12.25 2.96
CA GLU A 129 3.09 -11.13 3.79
C GLU A 129 2.09 -10.84 4.92
N ALA A 130 0.79 -10.90 4.64
CA ALA A 130 -0.25 -10.77 5.66
C ALA A 130 -0.15 -11.84 6.75
N GLN A 131 0.05 -13.10 6.35
CA GLN A 131 0.25 -14.21 7.30
C GLN A 131 1.56 -14.04 8.10
N ALA A 132 2.65 -13.67 7.45
CA ALA A 132 3.93 -13.43 8.13
C ALA A 132 3.82 -12.30 9.15
N TRP A 133 3.11 -11.22 8.81
CA TRP A 133 2.82 -10.12 9.74
C TRP A 133 2.08 -10.62 10.99
N GLU A 134 0.98 -11.34 10.81
CA GLU A 134 0.18 -11.86 11.93
C GLU A 134 1.01 -12.77 12.85
N MET A 135 1.81 -13.67 12.27
CA MET A 135 2.71 -14.53 13.03
C MET A 135 3.71 -13.70 13.87
N PHE A 136 4.30 -12.66 13.29
CA PHE A 136 5.28 -11.84 14.01
C PHE A 136 4.67 -10.99 15.13
N ILE A 137 3.45 -10.51 14.97
CA ILE A 137 2.73 -9.85 16.06
C ILE A 137 2.41 -10.86 17.17
N HIS A 138 1.89 -12.03 16.81
CA HIS A 138 1.51 -13.08 17.76
C HIS A 138 2.70 -13.56 18.60
N ASP A 139 3.85 -13.77 17.95
CA ASP A 139 5.08 -14.25 18.60
C ASP A 139 5.83 -13.14 19.37
N GLY A 140 5.30 -11.91 19.37
CA GLY A 140 5.92 -10.76 20.04
C GLY A 140 7.23 -10.27 19.39
N ILE A 141 7.49 -10.69 18.15
CA ILE A 141 8.67 -10.28 17.36
C ILE A 141 8.52 -8.84 16.89
N HIS A 142 7.30 -8.45 16.52
CA HIS A 142 6.97 -7.11 16.09
C HIS A 142 5.87 -6.50 16.96
N PRO A 143 5.97 -5.20 17.30
CA PRO A 143 4.84 -4.48 17.84
C PRO A 143 3.79 -4.21 16.76
N GLN A 144 2.58 -3.89 17.18
CA GLN A 144 1.55 -3.36 16.28
C GLN A 144 2.02 -2.07 15.60
N ALA A 145 1.83 -1.98 14.28
CA ALA A 145 2.05 -0.73 13.56
C ALA A 145 1.05 0.34 14.02
N THR A 146 1.54 1.53 14.33
CA THR A 146 0.69 2.69 14.67
C THR A 146 0.60 3.68 13.51
N LYS A 147 1.50 3.59 12.53
CA LYS A 147 1.48 4.39 11.30
C LYS A 147 1.77 3.50 10.09
N VAL A 148 1.02 3.72 9.03
CA VAL A 148 1.17 3.02 7.75
C VAL A 148 1.14 4.05 6.63
N LYS A 149 2.22 4.09 5.85
CA LYS A 149 2.41 5.01 4.74
C LYS A 149 2.32 4.25 3.42
N LEU A 150 1.37 4.64 2.58
CA LEU A 150 1.25 4.11 1.23
C LEU A 150 2.19 4.87 0.29
N ILE A 151 3.08 4.14 -0.37
CA ILE A 151 3.99 4.68 -1.40
C ILE A 151 3.83 3.90 -2.71
N MET A 152 3.97 4.61 -3.82
CA MET A 152 4.01 4.00 -5.14
C MET A 152 5.44 3.52 -5.46
N GLN A 153 5.55 2.39 -6.16
CA GLN A 153 6.82 1.94 -6.74
C GLN A 153 6.77 1.99 -8.27
N ILE A 154 5.73 1.41 -8.87
CA ILE A 154 5.63 1.23 -10.33
C ILE A 154 4.18 1.35 -10.77
N ILE A 155 3.96 2.02 -11.91
CA ILE A 155 2.75 1.93 -12.72
C ILE A 155 3.17 1.61 -14.15
N THR A 156 2.56 0.61 -14.78
CA THR A 156 2.80 0.25 -16.18
C THR A 156 1.52 0.40 -16.99
N PHE A 157 1.58 1.13 -18.11
CA PHE A 157 0.43 1.38 -18.99
C PHE A 157 0.28 0.37 -20.12
N GLY A 158 1.17 -0.63 -20.21
CA GLY A 158 1.13 -1.72 -21.20
C GLY A 158 1.53 -1.32 -22.62
N ASP A 159 1.87 -0.05 -22.85
CA ASP A 159 2.35 0.50 -24.13
C ASP A 159 3.88 0.71 -24.17
N GLY A 160 4.59 0.21 -23.16
CA GLY A 160 6.02 0.45 -22.94
C GLY A 160 6.33 1.74 -22.18
N THR A 161 5.30 2.44 -21.67
CA THR A 161 5.44 3.61 -20.80
C THR A 161 4.86 3.34 -19.41
N GLY A 162 5.30 4.14 -18.43
CA GLY A 162 4.90 3.96 -17.04
C GLY A 162 5.36 5.08 -16.14
N LEU A 163 5.15 4.91 -14.84
CA LEU A 163 5.71 5.75 -13.79
C LEU A 163 6.56 4.89 -12.85
N TRP A 164 7.68 5.41 -12.39
CA TRP A 164 8.65 4.71 -11.57
C TRP A 164 9.05 5.50 -10.32
N GLY A 165 9.30 4.76 -9.24
CA GLY A 165 9.80 5.24 -7.97
C GLY A 165 8.76 6.02 -7.16
N THR A 166 9.07 6.34 -5.91
CA THR A 166 8.12 7.00 -4.99
C THR A 166 7.65 8.38 -5.45
N GLY A 167 8.39 9.03 -6.34
CA GLY A 167 8.05 10.34 -6.92
C GLY A 167 7.21 10.30 -8.19
N GLY A 168 6.90 9.12 -8.74
CA GLY A 168 6.10 9.04 -9.97
C GLY A 168 6.82 9.54 -11.22
N ALA A 169 8.12 9.30 -11.33
CA ALA A 169 8.88 9.76 -12.49
C ALA A 169 8.44 9.03 -13.77
N PRO A 170 8.22 9.73 -14.90
CA PRO A 170 7.80 9.08 -16.14
C PRO A 170 8.90 8.17 -16.69
N TYR A 171 8.47 7.06 -17.28
CA TYR A 171 9.31 6.16 -18.06
C TYR A 171 8.75 6.02 -19.50
N PRO A 172 9.60 6.15 -20.55
CA PRO A 172 10.97 6.63 -20.47
C PRO A 172 11.01 8.06 -19.91
N PRO A 173 12.14 8.52 -19.36
CA PRO A 173 12.26 9.89 -18.87
C PRO A 173 11.89 10.87 -19.98
N ASP A 174 11.11 11.89 -19.66
CA ASP A 174 10.83 12.96 -20.61
C ASP A 174 12.15 13.57 -21.10
N HIS A 175 12.51 13.33 -22.36
CA HIS A 175 13.57 14.05 -23.03
C HIS A 175 13.09 15.48 -23.30
N LYS A 176 12.96 16.30 -22.27
CA LYS A 176 12.90 17.74 -22.51
C LYS A 176 14.23 18.12 -23.18
N ARG A 177 14.09 18.55 -24.44
CA ARG A 177 15.16 19.09 -25.30
C ARG A 177 16.05 20.01 -24.47
N GLN A 178 17.36 19.82 -24.63
CA GLN A 178 18.41 20.71 -24.12
C GLN A 178 18.06 22.18 -24.29
#